data_AF-A0A6B0WX76-F1
#
_entry.id   AF-A0A6B0WX76-F1
#
_cell.length_a   1.000
_cell.length_b   1.000
_cell.length_c   1.000
_cell.angle_alpha   90.00
_cell.angle_beta   90.00
_cell.angle_gamma   90.00
#
_symmetry.space_group_name_H-M   'P 1'
#
loop_
_entity.id
_entity.type
_entity.pdbx_description
1 polymer ?
#
loop_
_entity_poly.entity_id
_entity_poly.type
_entity_poly.pdbx_seq_one_letter_code
_entity_poly.pdbx_strand_id
1 'polypeptide(L)'
;MPPVIGLTYLCNLDILLSFWAFRLFAIFKEGFINRVGYTVGYTGQQADAYEILLLESHGAFVFLALWSVWIARGHLRRVFQAAIEGCRSPKDDGLIPYRFALVGLGLSTVFVVGFVTYMGLSLPLAILQVVLLYIAYFTIAKYTAASGFSYLFPVAVRGGRIIESLIGYSTFTRREVVGLGLVNSNMFFGNYRIPVWPSLPHHLKFFSSEGRRKRVVWTIFLAFSTCFFASMLYTIYLGYDNAAQNLGLGGFQGGNRNLYNRMVSIIVQADKTVFDPAKVTVWVLGVLFAGLLTLLRNRVPWWPLHPMGLAFQISQGSRTYAFSMFLTWSAKHMILRFGGIPLYNRVRPFFFGLVVGYVTGCALSSLVDYIWFPSTPHWTHGW
;
A
#
# COMPACT_ATOMS: atom_id res chain seq x y z
N MET A 1 -17.71 6.66 -3.59
CA MET A 1 -17.95 5.65 -2.54
C MET A 1 -18.11 6.32 -1.19
N PRO A 2 -19.24 6.14 -0.49
CA PRO A 2 -19.52 6.81 0.79
C PRO A 2 -18.44 6.61 1.87
N PRO A 3 -17.85 5.40 2.07
CA PRO A 3 -16.79 5.22 3.06
C PRO A 3 -15.55 6.06 2.76
N VAL A 4 -15.15 6.15 1.49
CA VAL A 4 -14.01 6.96 1.08
C VAL A 4 -14.30 8.43 1.32
N ILE A 5 -15.49 8.92 0.95
CA ILE A 5 -15.88 10.32 1.17
C ILE A 5 -15.87 10.65 2.67
N GLY A 6 -16.48 9.81 3.48
CA GLY A 6 -16.55 10.00 4.93
C GLY A 6 -15.18 10.00 5.63
N LEU A 7 -14.31 9.05 5.29
CA LEU A 7 -13.00 8.92 5.93
C LEU A 7 -12.01 9.98 5.43
N THR A 8 -12.04 10.32 4.14
CA THR A 8 -11.17 11.36 3.55
C THR A 8 -11.49 12.76 4.06
N TYR A 9 -12.68 12.99 4.61
CA TYR A 9 -13.05 14.29 5.19
C TYR A 9 -12.09 14.73 6.30
N LEU A 10 -11.49 13.78 7.02
CA LEU A 10 -10.53 14.05 8.09
C LEU A 10 -9.11 14.34 7.57
N CYS A 11 -8.83 14.07 6.30
CA CYS A 11 -7.53 14.31 5.68
C CYS A 11 -7.28 15.80 5.40
N ASN A 12 -6.02 16.22 5.37
CA ASN A 12 -5.67 17.59 5.01
C ASN A 12 -6.08 17.93 3.57
N LEU A 13 -6.53 19.18 3.35
CA LEU A 13 -6.98 19.66 2.04
C LEU A 13 -5.90 19.52 0.97
N ASP A 14 -4.65 19.89 1.27
CA ASP A 14 -3.53 19.81 0.33
C ASP A 14 -3.28 18.38 -0.17
N ILE A 15 -3.44 17.39 0.73
CA ILE A 15 -3.23 15.98 0.41
C ILE A 15 -4.33 15.49 -0.54
N LEU A 16 -5.59 15.85 -0.26
CA LEU A 16 -6.73 15.50 -1.12
C LEU A 16 -6.61 16.14 -2.50
N LEU A 17 -6.27 17.43 -2.55
CA LEU A 17 -6.02 18.15 -3.79
C LEU A 17 -4.91 17.47 -4.59
N SER A 18 -3.81 17.09 -3.93
CA SER A 18 -2.68 16.44 -4.57
C SER A 18 -3.05 15.08 -5.17
N PHE A 19 -3.78 14.22 -4.44
CA PHE A 19 -4.18 12.92 -4.99
C PHE A 19 -5.08 13.07 -6.22
N TRP A 20 -6.02 14.00 -6.18
CA TRP A 20 -6.89 14.26 -7.33
C TRP A 20 -6.12 14.88 -8.51
N ALA A 21 -5.36 15.95 -8.28
CA ALA A 21 -4.64 16.68 -9.32
C ALA A 21 -3.59 15.79 -10.01
N PHE A 22 -2.80 15.04 -9.25
CA PHE A 22 -1.81 14.11 -9.84
C PHE A 22 -2.48 12.93 -10.54
N ARG A 23 -3.64 12.44 -10.08
CA ARG A 23 -4.39 11.44 -10.86
C ARG A 23 -4.88 12.02 -12.19
N LEU A 24 -5.38 13.26 -12.19
CA LEU A 24 -5.81 13.93 -13.41
C LEU A 24 -4.63 14.14 -14.37
N PHE A 25 -3.48 14.60 -13.87
CA PHE A 25 -2.25 14.68 -14.66
C PHE A 25 -1.81 13.32 -15.19
N ALA A 26 -1.91 12.26 -14.39
CA ALA A 26 -1.61 10.90 -14.82
C ALA A 26 -2.54 10.45 -15.98
N ILE A 27 -3.84 10.76 -15.93
CA ILE A 27 -4.77 10.46 -17.04
C ILE A 27 -4.35 11.18 -18.32
N PHE A 28 -4.01 12.47 -18.23
CA PHE A 28 -3.55 13.22 -19.40
C PHE A 28 -2.22 12.70 -19.94
N LYS A 29 -1.25 12.38 -19.07
CA LYS A 29 0.02 11.76 -19.47
C LYS A 29 -0.20 10.41 -20.15
N GLU A 30 -1.00 9.54 -19.55
CA GLU A 30 -1.33 8.22 -20.09
C GLU A 30 -2.01 8.32 -21.46
N GLY A 31 -3.00 9.21 -21.59
CA GLY A 31 -3.69 9.47 -22.87
C GLY A 31 -2.76 10.06 -23.94
N PHE A 32 -1.89 11.01 -23.57
CA PHE A 32 -0.94 11.61 -24.49
C PHE A 32 0.09 10.60 -24.99
N ILE A 33 0.72 9.83 -24.08
CA ILE A 33 1.70 8.80 -24.41
C ILE A 33 1.08 7.76 -25.34
N ASN A 34 -0.13 7.27 -25.02
CA ASN A 34 -0.85 6.30 -25.84
C ASN A 34 -1.21 6.86 -27.22
N ARG A 35 -1.53 8.15 -27.34
CA ARG A 35 -1.90 8.77 -28.62
C ARG A 35 -0.68 8.99 -29.54
N VAL A 36 0.45 9.37 -28.96
CA VAL A 36 1.71 9.55 -29.69
C VAL A 36 2.38 8.20 -30.01
N GLY A 37 2.04 7.14 -29.28
CA GLY A 37 2.70 5.84 -29.41
C GLY A 37 4.10 5.83 -28.80
N TYR A 38 4.36 6.72 -27.84
CA TYR A 38 5.66 6.79 -27.18
C TYR A 38 5.83 5.62 -26.22
N THR A 39 6.92 4.87 -26.35
CA THR A 39 7.27 3.75 -25.48
C THR A 39 8.69 3.87 -25.00
N VAL A 40 8.99 3.38 -23.79
CA VAL A 40 10.33 3.43 -23.22
C VAL A 40 10.93 2.04 -23.11
N GLY A 41 12.13 1.85 -23.64
CA GLY A 41 12.91 0.64 -23.50
C GLY A 41 13.17 -0.10 -24.81
N TYR A 42 13.95 -1.18 -24.72
CA TYR A 42 14.35 -1.96 -25.90
C TYR A 42 13.17 -2.68 -26.57
N THR A 43 13.28 -2.92 -27.89
CA THR A 43 12.30 -3.67 -28.68
C THR A 43 12.00 -5.04 -28.05
N GLY A 44 10.71 -5.38 -27.94
CA GLY A 44 10.27 -6.62 -27.29
C GLY A 44 10.06 -6.53 -25.77
N GLN A 45 10.50 -5.42 -25.13
CA GLN A 45 10.30 -5.18 -23.70
C GLN A 45 9.93 -3.73 -23.37
N GLN A 46 9.29 -3.06 -24.32
CA GLN A 46 8.86 -1.68 -24.21
C GLN A 46 7.87 -1.49 -23.04
N ALA A 47 8.13 -0.50 -22.20
CA ALA A 47 7.19 -0.04 -21.19
C ALA A 47 6.07 0.75 -21.88
N ASP A 48 4.83 0.31 -21.65
CA ASP A 48 3.62 1.03 -22.06
C ASP A 48 3.41 2.28 -21.20
N ALA A 49 2.39 3.08 -21.53
CA ALA A 49 2.09 4.31 -20.79
C ALA A 49 1.86 4.02 -19.29
N TYR A 50 1.18 2.92 -18.96
CA TYR A 50 0.94 2.54 -17.58
C TYR A 50 2.23 2.21 -16.83
N GLU A 51 3.13 1.44 -17.43
CA GLU A 51 4.42 1.05 -16.85
C GLU A 51 5.36 2.24 -16.69
N ILE A 52 5.38 3.18 -17.65
CA ILE A 52 6.13 4.44 -17.52
C ILE A 52 5.67 5.22 -16.28
N LEU A 53 4.35 5.40 -16.11
CA LEU A 53 3.80 6.07 -14.94
C LEU A 53 4.02 5.27 -13.64
N LEU A 54 4.01 3.93 -13.72
CA LEU A 54 4.33 3.05 -12.59
C LEU A 54 5.77 3.26 -12.11
N LEU A 55 6.74 3.31 -13.03
CA LEU A 55 8.15 3.54 -12.73
C LEU A 55 8.38 4.91 -12.10
N GLU A 56 7.79 5.96 -12.68
CA GLU A 56 7.85 7.32 -12.11
C GLU A 56 7.23 7.37 -10.71
N SER A 57 6.03 6.81 -10.54
CA SER A 57 5.34 6.77 -9.24
C SER A 57 6.15 6.01 -8.20
N HIS A 58 6.75 4.89 -8.59
CA HIS A 58 7.56 4.08 -7.68
C HIS A 58 8.87 4.77 -7.31
N GLY A 59 9.53 5.46 -8.24
CA GLY A 59 10.70 6.29 -7.94
C GLY A 59 10.37 7.37 -6.90
N ALA A 60 9.27 8.09 -7.12
CA ALA A 60 8.75 9.08 -6.16
C ALA A 60 8.44 8.45 -4.80
N PHE A 61 7.84 7.25 -4.80
CA PHE A 61 7.51 6.50 -3.59
C PHE A 61 8.76 6.10 -2.78
N VAL A 62 9.82 5.61 -3.45
CA VAL A 62 11.10 5.29 -2.80
C VAL A 62 11.77 6.53 -2.23
N PHE A 63 11.76 7.65 -2.98
CA PHE A 63 12.25 8.93 -2.47
C PHE A 63 11.57 9.31 -1.16
N LEU A 64 10.24 9.23 -1.10
CA LEU A 64 9.46 9.56 0.10
C LEU A 64 9.79 8.66 1.30
N ALA A 65 10.12 7.39 1.06
CA ALA A 65 10.57 6.46 2.08
C ALA A 65 11.92 6.89 2.66
N LEU A 66 12.91 7.07 1.77
CA LEU A 66 14.28 7.46 2.15
C LEU A 66 14.30 8.82 2.84
N TRP A 67 13.53 9.79 2.33
CA TRP A 67 13.37 11.11 2.93
C TRP A 67 12.76 11.04 4.34
N SER A 68 11.80 10.15 4.57
CA SER A 68 11.21 9.94 5.90
C SER A 68 12.21 9.37 6.89
N VAL A 69 13.06 8.42 6.47
CA VAL A 69 14.15 7.88 7.28
C VAL A 69 15.20 8.96 7.56
N TRP A 70 15.55 9.77 6.56
CA TRP A 70 16.51 10.86 6.68
C TRP A 70 16.07 11.90 7.72
N ILE A 71 14.81 12.35 7.66
CA ILE A 71 14.26 13.28 8.68
C ILE A 71 14.30 12.64 10.07
N ALA A 72 14.06 11.33 10.17
CA ALA A 72 14.04 10.60 11.44
C ALA A 72 15.43 10.29 12.01
N ARG A 73 16.54 10.62 11.34
CA ARG A 73 17.92 10.25 11.74
C ARG A 73 18.26 10.54 13.20
N GLY A 74 17.83 11.70 13.72
CA GLY A 74 18.08 12.09 15.11
C GLY A 74 17.32 11.23 16.11
N HIS A 75 16.08 10.83 15.76
CA HIS A 75 15.31 9.88 16.57
C HIS A 75 15.89 8.47 16.48
N LEU A 76 16.24 7.99 15.28
CA LEU A 76 16.84 6.67 15.07
C LEU A 76 18.16 6.52 15.85
N ARG A 77 19.03 7.55 15.83
CA ARG A 77 20.26 7.56 16.63
C ARG A 77 19.97 7.39 18.13
N ARG A 78 18.95 8.08 18.65
CA ARG A 78 18.53 7.92 20.06
C ARG A 78 18.00 6.52 20.36
N VAL A 79 17.24 5.91 19.45
CA VAL A 79 16.73 4.54 19.59
C VAL A 79 17.89 3.54 19.66
N PHE A 80 18.88 3.66 18.78
CA PHE A 80 20.07 2.79 18.80
C PHE A 80 20.91 2.98 20.07
N GLN A 81 21.13 4.21 20.51
CA GLN A 81 21.84 4.50 21.77
C GLN A 81 21.10 3.91 22.97
N ALA A 82 19.78 4.13 23.06
CA ALA A 82 18.96 3.59 24.15
C ALA A 82 18.93 2.05 24.14
N ALA A 83 18.99 1.42 22.96
CA ALA A 83 19.10 -0.02 22.86
C ALA A 83 20.45 -0.56 23.37
N ILE A 84 21.56 0.15 23.18
CA ILE A 84 22.87 -0.32 23.66
C ILE A 84 23.07 0.05 25.13
N GLU A 85 22.93 1.33 25.48
CA GLU A 85 23.23 1.87 26.81
C GLU A 85 22.14 1.56 27.85
N GLY A 86 20.92 1.24 27.41
CA GLY A 86 19.73 1.19 28.26
C GLY A 86 19.03 2.54 28.36
N CYS A 87 17.75 2.55 28.71
CA CYS A 87 16.96 3.77 28.76
C CYS A 87 17.32 4.62 29.99
N ARG A 88 17.64 5.91 29.75
CA ARG A 88 17.95 6.88 30.82
C ARG A 88 16.72 7.30 31.63
N SER A 89 15.51 7.09 31.10
CA SER A 89 14.24 7.40 31.77
C SER A 89 13.15 6.38 31.43
N PRO A 90 12.31 5.93 32.39
CA PRO A 90 11.21 5.00 32.15
C PRO A 90 10.13 5.51 31.17
N LYS A 91 10.04 6.83 30.96
CA LYS A 91 9.11 7.45 30.00
C LYS A 91 9.65 7.50 28.56
N ASP A 92 10.95 7.29 28.39
CA ASP A 92 11.62 7.28 27.08
C ASP A 92 11.68 5.90 26.45
N ASP A 93 11.31 4.85 27.19
CA ASP A 93 11.22 3.51 26.64
C ASP A 93 9.93 3.41 25.82
N GLY A 94 10.03 2.92 24.58
CA GLY A 94 8.91 2.85 23.65
C GLY A 94 7.76 1.96 24.15
N LEU A 95 6.91 1.52 23.22
CA LEU A 95 5.81 0.62 23.57
C LEU A 95 6.30 -0.73 24.15
N ILE A 96 7.45 -1.16 23.64
CA ILE A 96 8.27 -2.31 24.03
C ILE A 96 9.70 -1.75 24.16
N PRO A 97 10.55 -2.28 25.04
CA PRO A 97 11.91 -1.78 25.17
C PRO A 97 12.66 -1.81 23.83
N TYR A 98 13.41 -0.74 23.52
CA TYR A 98 14.04 -0.60 22.21
C TYR A 98 14.99 -1.75 21.84
N ARG A 99 15.61 -2.38 22.85
CA ARG A 99 16.40 -3.62 22.69
C ARG A 99 15.60 -4.73 22.03
N PHE A 100 14.44 -5.07 22.58
CA PHE A 100 13.59 -6.12 22.05
C PHE A 100 13.01 -5.74 20.69
N ALA A 101 12.71 -4.46 20.46
CA ALA A 101 12.25 -3.99 19.15
C ALA A 101 13.32 -4.19 18.07
N LEU A 102 14.59 -3.86 18.34
CA LEU A 102 15.69 -4.04 17.40
C LEU A 102 16.04 -5.51 17.18
N VAL A 103 16.10 -6.32 18.24
CA VAL A 103 16.33 -7.77 18.14
C VAL A 103 15.19 -8.43 17.36
N GLY A 104 13.94 -8.08 17.65
CA GLY A 104 12.78 -8.56 16.92
C GLY A 104 12.80 -8.16 15.44
N LEU A 105 13.19 -6.93 15.12
CA LEU A 105 13.37 -6.48 13.74
C LEU A 105 14.50 -7.27 13.03
N GLY A 106 15.62 -7.50 13.72
CA GLY A 106 16.73 -8.29 13.19
C GLY A 106 16.33 -9.74 12.90
N LEU A 107 15.79 -10.43 13.90
CA LEU A 107 15.36 -11.83 13.78
C LEU A 107 14.26 -12.00 12.73
N SER A 108 13.26 -11.11 12.69
CA SER A 108 12.22 -11.15 11.66
C SER A 108 12.79 -10.90 10.26
N THR A 109 13.76 -9.99 10.12
CA THR A 109 14.43 -9.76 8.83
C THR A 109 15.20 -10.99 8.37
N VAL A 110 15.98 -11.62 9.26
CA VAL A 110 16.70 -12.87 8.96
C VAL A 110 15.73 -13.98 8.57
N PHE A 111 14.64 -14.14 9.32
CA PHE A 111 13.61 -15.13 9.01
C PHE A 111 12.96 -14.88 7.65
N VAL A 112 12.55 -13.64 7.35
CA VAL A 112 11.88 -13.32 6.07
C VAL A 112 12.85 -13.49 4.89
N VAL A 113 14.12 -13.07 5.02
CA VAL A 113 15.14 -13.30 3.99
C VAL A 113 15.38 -14.79 3.79
N GLY A 114 15.52 -15.56 4.88
CA GLY A 114 15.67 -17.02 4.82
C GLY A 114 14.46 -17.70 4.18
N PHE A 115 13.25 -17.28 4.52
CA PHE A 115 12.01 -17.80 3.94
C PHE A 115 11.93 -17.52 2.44
N VAL A 116 12.19 -16.28 2.02
CA VAL A 116 12.17 -15.89 0.60
C VAL A 116 13.28 -16.59 -0.20
N THR A 117 14.43 -16.85 0.42
CA THR A 117 15.51 -17.65 -0.19
C THR A 117 15.07 -19.10 -0.34
N TYR A 118 14.42 -19.68 0.67
CA TYR A 118 13.87 -21.04 0.63
C TYR A 118 12.83 -21.20 -0.49
N MET A 119 11.96 -20.19 -0.66
CA MET A 119 10.99 -20.09 -1.76
C MET A 119 11.61 -20.09 -3.16
N GLY A 120 12.93 -19.88 -3.27
CA GLY A 120 13.69 -20.10 -4.49
C GLY A 120 14.43 -18.88 -5.03
N LEU A 121 14.45 -17.75 -4.33
CA LEU A 121 15.26 -16.60 -4.71
C LEU A 121 16.73 -16.82 -4.30
N SER A 122 17.68 -16.37 -5.13
CA SER A 122 19.07 -16.21 -4.70
C SER A 122 19.18 -15.17 -3.57
N LEU A 123 20.19 -15.30 -2.71
CA LEU A 123 20.36 -14.42 -1.55
C LEU A 123 20.37 -12.91 -1.92
N PRO A 124 21.05 -12.44 -2.99
CA PRO A 124 21.00 -11.03 -3.38
C PRO A 124 19.58 -10.58 -3.79
N LEU A 125 18.87 -11.43 -4.54
CA LEU A 125 17.52 -11.13 -5.00
C LEU A 125 16.52 -11.16 -3.83
N ALA A 126 16.71 -12.06 -2.86
CA ALA A 126 15.94 -12.10 -1.63
C ALA A 126 16.12 -10.83 -0.80
N ILE A 127 17.37 -10.37 -0.61
CA ILE A 127 17.65 -9.11 0.11
C ILE A 127 16.99 -7.93 -0.62
N LEU A 128 17.16 -7.82 -1.94
CA LEU A 128 16.54 -6.74 -2.73
C LEU A 128 15.01 -6.76 -2.60
N GLN A 129 14.39 -7.92 -2.75
CA GLN A 129 12.94 -8.11 -2.62
C GLN A 129 12.44 -7.72 -1.22
N VAL A 130 13.16 -8.08 -0.15
CA VAL A 130 12.81 -7.70 1.23
C VAL A 130 13.01 -6.19 1.48
N VAL A 131 14.05 -5.57 0.92
CA VAL A 131 14.25 -4.12 1.00
C VAL A 131 13.10 -3.37 0.33
N LEU A 132 12.70 -3.79 -0.87
CA LEU A 132 11.55 -3.19 -1.57
C LEU A 132 10.24 -3.41 -0.79
N LEU A 133 10.06 -4.58 -0.20
CA LEU A 133 8.94 -4.90 0.68
C LEU A 133 8.88 -3.95 1.89
N TYR A 134 10.02 -3.71 2.54
CA TYR A 134 10.12 -2.79 3.67
C TYR A 134 9.84 -1.36 3.25
N ILE A 135 10.38 -0.90 2.12
CA ILE A 135 10.08 0.42 1.56
C ILE A 135 8.57 0.56 1.31
N ALA A 136 7.94 -0.43 0.68
CA ALA A 136 6.50 -0.47 0.42
C ALA A 136 5.67 -0.26 1.70
N TYR A 137 5.86 -1.12 2.70
CA TYR A 137 5.02 -1.07 3.88
C TYR A 137 5.38 0.04 4.86
N PHE A 138 6.67 0.40 4.98
CA PHE A 138 7.10 1.55 5.78
C PHE A 138 6.47 2.85 5.27
N THR A 139 6.52 3.07 3.95
CA THR A 139 5.98 4.28 3.32
C THR A 139 4.48 4.38 3.55
N ILE A 140 3.73 3.30 3.34
CA ILE A 140 2.28 3.30 3.61
C ILE A 140 2.02 3.57 5.08
N ALA A 141 2.67 2.85 6.01
CA ALA A 141 2.44 3.07 7.44
C ALA A 141 2.74 4.51 7.85
N LYS A 142 3.84 5.09 7.36
CA LYS A 142 4.23 6.47 7.63
C LYS A 142 3.22 7.48 7.09
N TYR A 143 2.81 7.34 5.83
CA TYR A 143 1.92 8.30 5.18
C TYR A 143 0.45 8.10 5.54
N THR A 144 0.02 6.89 5.90
CA THR A 144 -1.29 6.62 6.52
C THR A 144 -1.35 7.28 7.91
N ALA A 145 -0.27 7.20 8.70
CA ALA A 145 -0.19 7.90 9.98
C ALA A 145 -0.20 9.43 9.80
N ALA A 146 0.44 9.97 8.76
CA ALA A 146 0.52 11.40 8.50
C ALA A 146 -0.77 11.98 7.90
N SER A 147 -1.42 11.26 6.99
CA SER A 147 -2.59 11.74 6.24
C SER A 147 -3.93 11.37 6.90
N GLY A 148 -3.95 10.35 7.75
CA GLY A 148 -5.20 9.72 8.24
C GLY A 148 -5.95 8.94 7.17
N PHE A 149 -5.41 8.83 5.95
CA PHE A 149 -6.04 8.13 4.84
C PHE A 149 -5.61 6.66 4.81
N SER A 150 -6.49 5.76 5.26
CA SER A 150 -6.18 4.33 5.35
C SER A 150 -6.19 3.58 4.02
N TYR A 151 -6.71 4.18 2.93
CA TYR A 151 -6.75 3.56 1.60
C TYR A 151 -5.52 3.94 0.74
N LEU A 152 -4.35 4.04 1.35
CA LEU A 152 -3.07 4.13 0.65
C LEU A 152 -2.58 2.72 0.33
N PHE A 153 -2.31 2.47 -0.95
CA PHE A 153 -1.84 1.18 -1.44
C PHE A 153 -0.42 1.29 -1.98
N PRO A 154 0.43 0.27 -1.77
CA PRO A 154 1.81 0.33 -2.25
C PRO A 154 1.85 0.37 -3.77
N VAL A 155 2.63 1.29 -4.32
CA VAL A 155 2.97 1.24 -5.74
C VAL A 155 3.88 0.04 -5.99
N ALA A 156 3.59 -0.73 -7.03
CA ALA A 156 4.24 -2.01 -7.32
C ALA A 156 4.15 -3.06 -6.19
N VAL A 157 3.21 -2.88 -5.25
CA VAL A 157 2.82 -3.84 -4.20
C VAL A 157 4.00 -4.24 -3.30
N ARG A 158 4.74 -5.29 -3.66
CA ARG A 158 5.85 -5.86 -2.88
C ARG A 158 7.21 -5.66 -3.56
N GLY A 159 7.27 -4.95 -4.69
CA GLY A 159 8.52 -4.62 -5.39
C GLY A 159 8.89 -5.53 -6.56
N GLY A 160 8.29 -6.72 -6.70
CA GLY A 160 8.63 -7.65 -7.77
C GLY A 160 8.36 -7.12 -9.17
N ARG A 161 7.33 -6.29 -9.36
CA ARG A 161 7.08 -5.62 -10.65
C ARG A 161 8.20 -4.65 -11.04
N ILE A 162 8.90 -4.07 -10.07
CA ILE A 162 10.03 -3.16 -10.32
C ILE A 162 11.29 -3.95 -10.63
N ILE A 163 11.51 -5.07 -9.93
CA ILE A 163 12.57 -6.02 -10.26
C ILE A 163 12.40 -6.48 -11.72
N GLU A 164 11.20 -6.91 -12.09
CA GLU A 164 10.86 -7.33 -13.44
C GLU A 164 11.06 -6.21 -14.47
N SER A 165 10.56 -5.00 -14.20
CA SER A 165 10.63 -3.89 -15.15
C SER A 165 12.05 -3.33 -15.34
N LEU A 166 12.85 -3.24 -14.27
CA LEU A 166 14.19 -2.62 -14.32
C LEU A 166 15.31 -3.63 -14.59
N ILE A 167 15.29 -4.80 -13.95
CA ILE A 167 16.36 -5.81 -14.04
C ILE A 167 16.08 -6.82 -15.15
N GLY A 168 14.80 -7.16 -15.35
CA GLY A 168 14.39 -8.20 -16.28
C GLY A 168 14.60 -9.62 -15.75
N TYR A 169 14.43 -10.61 -16.63
CA TYR A 169 14.53 -12.04 -16.31
C TYR A 169 15.72 -12.75 -16.97
N SER A 170 16.55 -12.05 -17.75
CA SER A 170 17.65 -12.64 -18.54
C SER A 170 18.58 -13.52 -17.72
N THR A 171 18.95 -13.05 -16.53
CA THR A 171 19.85 -13.72 -15.59
C THR A 171 19.13 -14.67 -14.63
N PHE A 172 17.80 -14.69 -14.60
CA PHE A 172 17.06 -15.45 -13.61
C PHE A 172 16.92 -16.91 -14.03
N THR A 173 17.08 -17.79 -13.05
CA THR A 173 16.75 -19.21 -13.16
C THR A 173 15.23 -19.41 -13.11
N ARG A 174 14.74 -20.54 -13.62
CA ARG A 174 13.30 -20.88 -13.54
C ARG A 174 12.80 -20.89 -12.08
N ARG A 175 13.65 -21.32 -11.15
CA ARG A 175 13.35 -21.32 -9.71
C ARG A 175 13.17 -19.90 -9.17
N GLU A 176 14.00 -18.95 -9.58
CA GLU A 176 13.88 -17.55 -9.18
C GLU A 176 12.63 -16.87 -9.76
N VAL A 177 12.25 -17.19 -11.01
CA VAL A 177 11.00 -16.69 -11.61
C VAL A 177 9.79 -17.15 -10.79
N VAL A 178 9.72 -18.44 -10.45
CA VAL A 178 8.64 -18.99 -9.62
C VAL A 178 8.67 -18.40 -8.21
N GLY A 179 9.85 -18.35 -7.58
CA GLY A 179 10.02 -17.78 -6.24
C GLY A 179 9.58 -16.32 -6.19
N LEU A 180 9.94 -15.50 -7.18
CA LEU A 180 9.57 -14.09 -7.25
C LEU A 180 8.06 -13.93 -7.47
N GLY A 181 7.48 -14.76 -8.35
CA GLY A 181 6.04 -14.80 -8.60
C GLY A 181 5.25 -15.14 -7.34
N LEU A 182 5.66 -16.16 -6.59
CA LEU A 182 5.01 -16.57 -5.34
C LEU A 182 5.14 -15.50 -4.25
N VAL A 183 6.32 -14.91 -4.06
CA VAL A 183 6.53 -13.83 -3.07
C VAL A 183 5.73 -12.58 -3.41
N ASN A 184 5.49 -12.30 -4.69
CA ASN A 184 4.68 -11.16 -5.11
C ASN A 184 3.18 -11.48 -5.23
N SER A 185 2.81 -12.75 -5.12
CA SER A 185 1.42 -13.21 -5.16
C SER A 185 0.62 -12.75 -3.94
N ASN A 186 -0.70 -12.68 -4.11
CA ASN A 186 -1.61 -12.40 -2.98
C ASN A 186 -1.64 -13.51 -1.92
N MET A 187 -1.01 -14.66 -2.17
CA MET A 187 -0.85 -15.72 -1.18
C MET A 187 0.19 -15.32 -0.13
N PHE A 188 1.27 -14.66 -0.55
CA PHE A 188 2.34 -14.21 0.33
C PHE A 188 2.05 -12.80 0.87
N PHE A 189 1.33 -12.71 2.00
CA PHE A 189 0.85 -11.46 2.65
C PHE A 189 -0.44 -10.82 2.09
N GLY A 190 -1.39 -11.63 1.61
CA GLY A 190 -2.71 -11.13 1.22
C GLY A 190 -2.67 -10.16 0.03
N ASN A 191 -3.81 -9.53 -0.25
CA ASN A 191 -3.97 -8.59 -1.36
C ASN A 191 -3.46 -7.19 -0.97
N TYR A 192 -3.42 -6.25 -1.93
CA TYR A 192 -3.09 -4.85 -1.68
C TYR A 192 -3.96 -4.18 -0.61
N ARG A 193 -5.12 -4.75 -0.24
CA ARG A 193 -6.14 -4.12 0.62
C ARG A 193 -6.08 -4.40 2.12
N ILE A 194 -5.25 -5.31 2.61
CA ILE A 194 -5.33 -5.68 4.03
C ILE A 194 -3.96 -5.80 4.65
N PRO A 195 -3.38 -4.68 5.03
CA PRO A 195 -2.46 -4.71 6.14
C PRO A 195 -3.08 -3.90 7.30
N VAL A 196 -3.40 -4.56 8.43
CA VAL A 196 -3.74 -3.90 9.73
C VAL A 196 -2.56 -3.05 10.24
N TRP A 197 -1.36 -3.39 9.78
CA TRP A 197 -0.07 -2.79 10.14
C TRP A 197 0.03 -1.28 9.86
N PRO A 198 -0.32 -0.75 8.66
CA PRO A 198 -0.48 0.68 8.41
C PRO A 198 -1.41 1.45 9.35
N SER A 199 -2.42 0.81 9.94
CA SER A 199 -3.30 1.46 10.93
C SER A 199 -2.79 1.33 12.37
N LEU A 200 -1.70 0.58 12.62
CA LEU A 200 -1.10 0.45 13.95
C LEU A 200 -0.83 1.79 14.63
N PRO A 201 -0.25 2.82 13.97
CA PRO A 201 -0.03 4.10 14.62
C PRO A 201 -1.31 4.73 15.17
N HIS A 202 -2.44 4.54 14.49
CA HIS A 202 -3.75 5.02 14.93
C HIS A 202 -4.27 4.24 16.14
N HIS A 203 -4.16 2.90 16.12
CA HIS A 203 -4.51 2.06 17.27
C HIS A 203 -3.65 2.41 18.49
N LEU A 204 -2.33 2.53 18.31
CA LEU A 204 -1.41 2.88 19.39
C LEU A 204 -1.70 4.25 19.98
N LYS A 205 -2.08 5.24 19.14
CA LYS A 205 -2.47 6.57 19.60
C LYS A 205 -3.76 6.51 20.40
N PHE A 206 -4.77 5.79 19.92
CA PHE A 206 -6.06 5.64 20.60
C PHE A 206 -5.91 5.06 22.02
N PHE A 207 -5.11 4.01 22.18
CA PHE A 207 -4.92 3.35 23.47
C PHE A 207 -3.81 3.96 24.35
N SER A 208 -3.08 4.97 23.85
CA SER A 208 -2.01 5.62 24.61
C SER A 208 -2.52 6.46 25.78
N SER A 209 -3.74 7.01 25.70
CA SER A 209 -4.35 7.84 26.73
C SER A 209 -4.79 7.06 27.98
N GLU A 210 -4.96 5.73 27.89
CA GLU A 210 -5.51 4.92 28.99
C GLU A 210 -4.45 4.21 29.85
N GLY A 211 -3.14 4.45 29.63
CA GLY A 211 -2.08 3.72 30.33
C GLY A 211 -2.00 2.21 30.00
N ARG A 212 -2.85 1.72 29.09
CA ARG A 212 -2.96 0.30 28.68
C ARG A 212 -2.11 -0.04 27.45
N ARG A 213 -1.16 0.82 27.11
CA ARG A 213 -0.35 0.78 25.89
C ARG A 213 0.32 -0.58 25.61
N LYS A 214 0.71 -1.33 26.65
CA LYS A 214 1.29 -2.68 26.55
C LYS A 214 0.27 -3.77 26.20
N ARG A 215 -1.00 -3.65 26.62
CA ARG A 215 -2.06 -4.62 26.30
C ARG A 215 -2.40 -4.61 24.81
N VAL A 216 -2.23 -3.46 24.17
CA VAL A 216 -2.50 -3.25 22.74
C VAL A 216 -1.67 -4.20 21.87
N VAL A 217 -0.40 -4.46 22.22
CA VAL A 217 0.46 -5.42 21.50
C VAL A 217 -0.19 -6.79 21.47
N TRP A 218 -0.60 -7.27 22.64
CA TRP A 218 -1.21 -8.59 22.79
C TRP A 218 -2.56 -8.66 22.09
N THR A 219 -3.38 -7.60 22.17
CA THR A 219 -4.65 -7.54 21.45
C THR A 219 -4.44 -7.61 19.94
N ILE A 220 -3.47 -6.87 19.39
CA ILE A 220 -3.15 -6.92 17.96
C ILE A 220 -2.69 -8.32 17.57
N PHE A 221 -1.77 -8.91 18.34
CA PHE A 221 -1.21 -10.21 18.01
C PHE A 221 -2.27 -11.32 18.07
N LEU A 222 -3.08 -11.33 19.13
CA LEU A 222 -4.16 -12.31 19.30
C LEU A 222 -5.26 -12.11 18.26
N ALA A 223 -5.75 -10.89 18.07
CA ALA A 223 -6.78 -10.62 17.08
C ALA A 223 -6.32 -10.97 15.66
N PHE A 224 -5.10 -10.58 15.28
CA PHE A 224 -4.56 -10.92 13.98
C PHE A 224 -4.41 -12.43 13.80
N SER A 225 -3.82 -13.13 14.78
CA SER A 225 -3.61 -14.58 14.68
C SER A 225 -4.94 -15.32 14.64
N THR A 226 -5.88 -15.02 15.54
CA THR A 226 -7.20 -15.67 15.57
C THR A 226 -7.96 -15.40 14.28
N CYS A 227 -8.05 -14.16 13.81
CA CYS A 227 -8.73 -13.86 12.54
C CYS A 227 -8.03 -14.52 11.34
N PHE A 228 -6.70 -14.53 11.30
CA PHE A 228 -5.93 -15.15 10.23
C PHE A 228 -6.18 -16.66 10.17
N PHE A 229 -6.01 -17.37 11.29
CA PHE A 229 -6.20 -18.82 11.33
C PHE A 229 -7.67 -19.19 11.13
N ALA A 230 -8.63 -18.47 11.75
CA ALA A 230 -10.04 -18.72 11.53
C ALA A 230 -10.43 -18.53 10.06
N SER A 231 -10.01 -17.42 9.43
CA SER A 231 -10.29 -17.15 8.01
C SER A 231 -9.62 -18.17 7.10
N MET A 232 -8.36 -18.54 7.37
CA MET A 232 -7.62 -19.53 6.60
C MET A 232 -8.30 -20.91 6.66
N LEU A 233 -8.56 -21.41 7.88
CA LEU A 233 -9.18 -22.71 8.09
C LEU A 233 -10.60 -22.76 7.51
N TYR A 234 -11.38 -21.69 7.70
CA TYR A 234 -12.74 -21.61 7.15
C TYR A 234 -12.75 -21.56 5.62
N THR A 235 -11.82 -20.83 5.00
CA THR A 235 -11.69 -20.79 3.53
C THR A 235 -11.30 -22.16 2.97
N ILE A 236 -10.40 -22.87 3.65
CA ILE A 236 -10.01 -24.25 3.27
C ILE A 236 -11.22 -25.18 3.40
N TYR A 237 -11.91 -25.14 4.54
CA TYR A 237 -13.12 -25.94 4.79
C TYR A 237 -14.18 -25.71 3.71
N LEU A 238 -14.54 -24.45 3.43
CA LEU A 238 -15.49 -24.10 2.37
C LEU A 238 -15.03 -24.57 0.99
N GLY A 239 -13.72 -24.53 0.73
CA GLY A 239 -13.14 -25.00 -0.52
C GLY A 239 -13.29 -26.51 -0.73
N TYR A 240 -13.22 -27.31 0.34
CA TYR A 240 -13.45 -28.75 0.28
C TYR A 240 -14.94 -29.12 0.26
N ASP A 241 -15.74 -28.41 1.06
CA ASP A 241 -17.17 -28.70 1.23
C ASP A 241 -18.00 -28.31 0.00
N ASN A 242 -17.77 -27.10 -0.54
CA ASN A 242 -18.60 -26.54 -1.61
C ASN A 242 -17.92 -26.57 -2.99
N ALA A 243 -16.74 -27.19 -3.08
CA ALA A 243 -15.78 -27.06 -4.17
C ALA A 243 -15.33 -25.60 -4.38
N ALA A 244 -14.05 -25.33 -4.19
CA ALA A 244 -13.48 -23.97 -4.18
C ALA A 244 -13.81 -23.12 -5.43
N GLN A 245 -14.04 -23.75 -6.59
CA GLN A 245 -14.43 -23.06 -7.82
C GLN A 245 -15.85 -22.47 -7.76
N ASN A 246 -16.76 -23.07 -7.00
CA ASN A 246 -18.13 -22.60 -6.84
C ASN A 246 -18.25 -21.41 -5.88
N LEU A 247 -17.23 -21.14 -5.06
CA LEU A 247 -17.25 -20.07 -4.06
C LEU A 247 -17.26 -18.65 -4.66
N GLY A 248 -17.06 -18.49 -5.96
CA GLY A 248 -17.08 -17.16 -6.59
C GLY A 248 -15.88 -16.27 -6.27
N LEU A 249 -14.93 -16.75 -5.44
CA LEU A 249 -13.83 -15.93 -4.95
C LEU A 249 -12.78 -15.72 -6.05
N GLY A 250 -12.35 -14.47 -6.25
CA GLY A 250 -11.39 -14.10 -7.29
C GLY A 250 -10.06 -14.86 -7.23
N GLY A 251 -9.65 -15.32 -6.04
CA GLY A 251 -8.49 -16.20 -5.87
C GLY A 251 -8.65 -17.57 -6.54
N PHE A 252 -9.85 -18.16 -6.45
CA PHE A 252 -10.17 -19.48 -7.00
C PHE A 252 -10.62 -19.43 -8.47
N GLN A 253 -11.27 -18.35 -8.91
CA GLN A 253 -11.77 -18.24 -10.29
C GLN A 253 -10.71 -17.86 -11.33
N GLY A 254 -9.68 -17.08 -10.94
CA GLY A 254 -8.71 -16.62 -11.94
C GLY A 254 -7.41 -16.05 -11.40
N GLY A 255 -7.38 -15.48 -10.20
CA GLY A 255 -6.18 -14.83 -9.65
C GLY A 255 -4.97 -15.75 -9.62
N ASN A 256 -5.13 -16.97 -9.08
CA ASN A 256 -4.05 -17.95 -9.01
C ASN A 256 -3.69 -18.54 -10.38
N ARG A 257 -4.68 -18.74 -11.26
CA ARG A 257 -4.44 -19.22 -12.63
C ARG A 257 -3.69 -18.19 -13.47
N ASN A 258 -4.03 -16.92 -13.36
CA ASN A 258 -3.35 -15.82 -14.04
C ASN A 258 -1.89 -15.69 -13.56
N LEU A 259 -1.65 -15.85 -12.26
CA LEU A 259 -0.30 -15.89 -11.72
C LEU A 259 0.49 -17.08 -12.28
N TYR A 260 -0.08 -18.28 -12.26
CA TYR A 260 0.53 -19.48 -12.83
C TYR A 260 0.85 -19.29 -14.32
N ASN A 261 -0.14 -18.88 -15.11
CA ASN A 261 0.01 -18.64 -16.55
C ASN A 261 1.09 -17.60 -16.83
N ARG A 262 1.19 -16.55 -16.01
CA ARG A 262 2.25 -15.54 -16.13
C ARG A 262 3.64 -16.11 -15.83
N MET A 263 3.78 -16.91 -14.78
CA MET A 263 5.07 -17.56 -14.48
C MET A 263 5.47 -18.52 -15.61
N VAL A 264 4.51 -19.30 -16.14
CA VAL A 264 4.74 -20.19 -17.28
C VAL A 264 5.10 -19.41 -18.53
N SER A 265 4.39 -18.30 -18.83
CA SER A 265 4.69 -17.49 -20.00
C SER A 265 6.10 -16.93 -19.94
N ILE A 266 6.57 -16.44 -18.79
CA ILE A 266 7.95 -15.96 -18.61
C ILE A 266 8.99 -17.09 -18.78
N ILE A 267 8.65 -18.31 -18.36
CA ILE A 267 9.55 -19.47 -18.47
C ILE A 267 9.63 -20.00 -19.90
N VAL A 268 8.50 -19.98 -20.63
CA VAL A 268 8.35 -20.58 -21.97
C VAL A 268 8.67 -19.58 -23.08
N GLN A 269 8.26 -18.32 -22.95
CA GLN A 269 8.58 -17.25 -23.91
C GLN A 269 10.03 -16.85 -23.68
N ALA A 270 10.93 -17.42 -24.48
CA ALA A 270 12.38 -17.29 -24.36
C ALA A 270 12.93 -15.85 -24.53
N ASP A 271 12.08 -14.85 -24.76
CA ASP A 271 12.45 -13.44 -24.78
C ASP A 271 12.58 -12.91 -23.36
N LYS A 272 13.69 -13.29 -22.72
CA LYS A 272 14.00 -12.81 -21.39
C LYS A 272 14.30 -11.31 -21.47
N THR A 273 13.46 -10.53 -20.82
CA THR A 273 13.71 -9.10 -20.58
C THR A 273 15.10 -8.90 -19.97
N VAL A 274 15.78 -7.85 -20.41
CA VAL A 274 17.13 -7.48 -19.96
C VAL A 274 17.09 -6.14 -19.25
N PHE A 275 18.11 -5.87 -18.44
CA PHE A 275 18.29 -4.58 -17.77
C PHE A 275 18.17 -3.42 -18.77
N ASP A 276 17.30 -2.46 -18.45
CA ASP A 276 16.94 -1.37 -19.34
C ASP A 276 17.26 0.01 -18.72
N PRO A 277 18.35 0.67 -19.15
CA PRO A 277 18.73 1.99 -18.64
C PRO A 277 17.69 3.08 -18.88
N ALA A 278 16.88 2.98 -19.94
CA ALA A 278 15.85 3.97 -20.23
C ALA A 278 14.71 3.89 -19.21
N LYS A 279 14.31 2.68 -18.81
CA LYS A 279 13.35 2.47 -17.71
C LYS A 279 13.89 2.96 -16.37
N VAL A 280 15.18 2.72 -16.09
CA VAL A 280 15.86 3.28 -14.90
C VAL A 280 15.83 4.80 -14.92
N THR A 281 16.03 5.43 -16.08
CA THR A 281 15.97 6.89 -16.22
C THR A 281 14.59 7.43 -15.83
N VAL A 282 13.51 6.80 -16.30
CA VAL A 282 12.13 7.18 -15.89
C VAL A 282 11.92 7.05 -14.39
N TRP A 283 12.42 5.97 -13.80
CA TRP A 283 12.35 5.77 -12.35
C TRP A 283 13.12 6.85 -11.57
N VAL A 284 14.34 7.19 -12.02
CA VAL A 284 15.16 8.26 -11.42
C VAL A 284 14.49 9.63 -11.59
N LEU A 285 13.84 9.91 -12.73
CA LEU A 285 13.04 11.12 -12.90
C LEU A 285 11.91 11.22 -11.86
N GLY A 286 11.26 10.09 -11.54
CA GLY A 286 10.28 10.02 -10.45
C GLY A 286 10.87 10.43 -9.09
N VAL A 287 12.08 9.95 -8.77
CA VAL A 287 12.83 10.34 -7.55
C VAL A 287 13.11 11.85 -7.56
N LEU A 288 13.63 12.37 -8.68
CA LEU A 288 14.00 13.78 -8.83
C LEU A 288 12.78 14.69 -8.74
N PHE A 289 11.66 14.36 -9.38
CA PHE A 289 10.42 15.13 -9.29
C PHE A 289 9.83 15.13 -7.88
N ALA A 290 9.87 14.00 -7.17
CA ALA A 290 9.46 13.97 -5.76
C ALA A 290 10.38 14.83 -4.88
N GLY A 291 11.68 14.83 -5.15
CA GLY A 291 12.66 15.71 -4.51
C GLY A 291 12.37 17.18 -4.77
N LEU A 292 12.14 17.56 -6.03
CA LEU A 292 11.78 18.91 -6.41
C LEU A 292 10.49 19.37 -5.73
N LEU A 293 9.43 18.56 -5.76
CA LEU A 293 8.17 18.87 -5.08
C LEU A 293 8.35 19.02 -3.56
N THR A 294 9.23 18.23 -2.96
CA THR A 294 9.57 18.33 -1.54
C THR A 294 10.31 19.63 -1.24
N LEU A 295 11.26 20.03 -2.10
CA LEU A 295 11.98 21.29 -1.97
C LEU A 295 11.06 22.50 -2.14
N LEU A 296 10.23 22.49 -3.18
CA LEU A 296 9.24 23.55 -3.43
C LEU A 296 8.30 23.69 -2.24
N ARG A 297 7.78 22.59 -1.71
CA ARG A 297 6.91 22.63 -0.53
C ARG A 297 7.59 23.16 0.73
N ASN A 298 8.89 22.91 0.91
CA ASN A 298 9.63 23.39 2.06
C ASN A 298 10.07 24.87 1.93
N ARG A 299 10.22 25.38 0.71
CA ARG A 299 10.75 26.73 0.43
C ARG A 299 9.68 27.74 0.00
N VAL A 300 8.58 27.27 -0.57
CA VAL A 300 7.52 28.09 -1.16
C VAL A 300 6.23 27.89 -0.36
N PRO A 301 5.87 28.81 0.55
CA PRO A 301 4.75 28.63 1.49
C PRO A 301 3.38 28.48 0.82
N TRP A 302 3.20 29.03 -0.39
CA TRP A 302 1.94 28.96 -1.12
C TRP A 302 1.80 27.70 -2.00
N TRP A 303 2.81 26.82 -2.05
CA TRP A 303 2.79 25.65 -2.93
C TRP A 303 1.84 24.56 -2.39
N PRO A 304 0.73 24.25 -3.08
CA PRO A 304 -0.32 23.41 -2.53
C PRO A 304 -0.12 21.91 -2.82
N LEU A 305 0.79 21.57 -3.73
CA LEU A 305 0.98 20.20 -4.21
C LEU A 305 1.99 19.42 -3.38
N HIS A 306 1.51 18.34 -2.76
CA HIS A 306 2.30 17.42 -1.96
C HIS A 306 2.95 16.35 -2.87
N PRO A 307 4.23 15.99 -2.66
CA PRO A 307 4.89 14.90 -3.40
C PRO A 307 4.24 13.52 -3.25
N MET A 308 3.28 13.36 -2.33
CA MET A 308 2.49 12.14 -2.19
C MET A 308 1.56 11.94 -3.38
N GLY A 309 1.04 13.01 -3.96
CA GLY A 309 0.20 12.90 -5.15
C GLY A 309 0.95 12.20 -6.28
N LEU A 310 2.21 12.60 -6.53
CA LEU A 310 3.08 11.95 -7.51
C LEU A 310 3.37 10.49 -7.16
N ALA A 311 3.74 10.21 -5.90
CA ALA A 311 4.06 8.84 -5.46
C ALA A 311 2.87 7.88 -5.58
N PHE A 312 1.63 8.36 -5.47
CA PHE A 312 0.42 7.51 -5.51
C PHE A 312 -0.46 7.76 -6.74
N GLN A 313 0.01 8.48 -7.76
CA GLN A 313 -0.81 8.89 -8.93
C GLN A 313 -1.44 7.70 -9.68
N ILE A 314 -0.74 6.57 -9.74
CA ILE A 314 -1.21 5.33 -10.40
C ILE A 314 -1.61 4.22 -9.42
N SER A 315 -1.62 4.52 -8.12
CA SER A 315 -2.06 3.55 -7.10
C SER A 315 -3.53 3.17 -7.31
N GLN A 316 -3.91 1.96 -6.89
CA GLN A 316 -5.31 1.51 -6.98
C GLN A 316 -6.29 2.46 -6.28
N GLY A 317 -5.83 3.13 -5.22
CA GLY A 317 -6.63 4.08 -4.44
C GLY A 317 -6.95 5.32 -5.25
N SER A 318 -5.93 5.95 -5.83
CA SER A 318 -6.13 7.12 -6.69
C SER A 318 -6.90 6.77 -7.97
N ARG A 319 -6.63 5.61 -8.59
CA ARG A 319 -7.34 5.17 -9.80
C ARG A 319 -8.83 4.94 -9.57
N THR A 320 -9.20 4.34 -8.44
CA THR A 320 -10.60 4.00 -8.14
C THR A 320 -11.35 5.14 -7.45
N TYR A 321 -10.67 5.94 -6.63
CA TYR A 321 -11.32 6.86 -5.70
C TYR A 321 -11.04 8.35 -5.93
N ALA A 322 -10.29 8.74 -6.96
CA ALA A 322 -9.94 10.15 -7.19
C ALA A 322 -11.16 11.07 -7.26
N PHE A 323 -12.26 10.65 -7.88
CA PHE A 323 -13.47 11.47 -7.91
C PHE A 323 -14.13 11.61 -6.53
N SER A 324 -14.10 10.55 -5.71
CA SER A 324 -14.57 10.64 -4.32
C SER A 324 -13.70 11.59 -3.49
N MET A 325 -12.37 11.57 -3.69
CA MET A 325 -11.45 12.51 -3.06
C MET A 325 -11.72 13.96 -3.49
N PHE A 326 -12.03 14.19 -4.77
CA PHE A 326 -12.41 15.50 -5.29
C PHE A 326 -13.71 16.03 -4.69
N LEU A 327 -14.74 15.19 -4.59
CA LEU A 327 -15.99 15.55 -3.92
C LEU A 327 -15.75 15.93 -2.45
N THR A 328 -14.95 15.14 -1.73
CA THR A 328 -14.57 15.49 -0.36
C THR A 328 -13.79 16.79 -0.30
N TRP A 329 -12.79 16.97 -1.18
CA TRP A 329 -11.97 18.18 -1.22
C TRP A 329 -12.82 19.42 -1.49
N SER A 330 -13.69 19.39 -2.50
CA SER A 330 -14.57 20.50 -2.87
C SER A 330 -15.55 20.83 -1.74
N ALA A 331 -16.25 19.83 -1.19
CA ALA A 331 -17.15 20.01 -0.07
C ALA A 331 -16.42 20.56 1.17
N LYS A 332 -15.29 19.97 1.56
CA LYS A 332 -14.49 20.41 2.72
C LYS A 332 -13.94 21.82 2.52
N HIS A 333 -13.48 22.15 1.32
CA HIS A 333 -12.99 23.48 0.98
C HIS A 333 -14.10 24.52 1.11
N MET A 334 -15.31 24.24 0.60
CA MET A 334 -16.47 25.13 0.78
C MET A 334 -16.87 25.27 2.25
N ILE A 335 -16.94 24.16 3.00
CA ILE A 335 -17.28 24.17 4.44
C ILE A 335 -16.30 25.04 5.22
N LEU A 336 -14.99 24.88 4.99
CA LEU A 336 -13.96 25.66 5.67
C LEU A 336 -13.95 27.12 5.23
N ARG A 337 -14.19 27.41 3.94
CA ARG A 337 -14.19 28.77 3.41
C ARG A 337 -15.38 29.59 3.88
N PHE A 338 -16.57 29.00 3.98
CA PHE A 338 -17.79 29.73 4.34
C PHE A 338 -18.16 29.63 5.83
N GLY A 339 -17.88 28.50 6.48
CA GLY A 339 -18.29 28.27 7.87
C GLY A 339 -17.15 28.03 8.86
N GLY A 340 -15.90 28.05 8.40
CA GLY A 340 -14.72 27.87 9.24
C GLY A 340 -14.70 26.54 10.01
N ILE A 341 -13.93 26.53 11.09
CA ILE A 341 -13.77 25.37 11.99
C ILE A 341 -15.09 24.99 12.69
N PRO A 342 -15.96 25.92 13.12
CA PRO A 342 -17.23 25.55 13.77
C PRO A 342 -18.14 24.72 12.85
N LEU A 343 -18.31 25.14 11.59
CA LEU A 343 -19.10 24.37 10.63
C LEU A 343 -18.43 23.03 10.29
N TYR A 344 -17.10 23.00 10.16
CA TYR A 344 -16.36 21.76 9.95
C TYR A 344 -16.66 20.72 11.04
N ASN A 345 -16.67 21.13 12.31
CA ASN A 345 -16.98 20.25 13.44
C ASN A 345 -18.46 19.84 13.45
N ARG A 346 -19.37 20.74 13.08
CA ARG A 346 -20.82 20.47 13.03
C ARG A 346 -21.22 19.51 11.92
N VAL A 347 -20.55 19.54 10.77
CA VAL A 347 -20.82 18.65 9.64
C VAL A 347 -20.09 17.30 9.78
N ARG A 348 -19.07 17.21 10.63
CA ARG A 348 -18.30 15.98 10.85
C ARG A 348 -19.17 14.72 11.12
N PRO A 349 -20.24 14.76 11.93
CA PRO A 349 -21.13 13.62 12.13
C PRO A 349 -21.81 13.11 10.85
N PHE A 350 -22.14 14.00 9.90
CA PHE A 350 -22.72 13.60 8.61
C PHE A 350 -21.75 12.71 7.81
N PHE A 351 -20.47 13.08 7.75
CA PHE A 351 -19.44 12.27 7.05
C PHE A 351 -19.21 10.92 7.72
N PHE A 352 -19.27 10.85 9.06
CA PHE A 352 -19.28 9.56 9.76
C PHE A 352 -20.55 8.76 9.46
N GLY A 353 -21.71 9.43 9.40
CA GLY A 353 -22.99 8.83 9.02
C GLY A 353 -22.95 8.20 7.62
N LEU A 354 -22.23 8.77 6.65
CA LEU A 354 -22.02 8.16 5.33
C LEU A 354 -21.27 6.83 5.41
N VAL A 355 -20.25 6.73 6.28
CA VAL A 355 -19.50 5.49 6.49
C VAL A 355 -20.38 4.45 7.17
N VAL A 356 -21.01 4.83 8.28
CA VAL A 356 -21.87 3.94 9.07
C VAL A 356 -23.05 3.46 8.23
N GLY A 357 -23.77 4.36 7.57
CA GLY A 357 -24.91 4.01 6.73
C GLY A 357 -24.55 3.07 5.59
N TYR A 358 -23.37 3.22 4.99
CA TYR A 358 -22.89 2.29 3.98
C TYR A 358 -22.62 0.89 4.54
N VAL A 359 -21.91 0.80 5.68
CA VAL A 359 -21.59 -0.48 6.33
C VAL A 359 -22.87 -1.15 6.84
N THR A 360 -23.77 -0.40 7.46
CA THR A 360 -25.08 -0.89 7.89
C THR A 360 -25.91 -1.36 6.71
N GLY A 361 -25.92 -0.62 5.59
CA GLY A 361 -26.61 -1.03 4.37
C GLY A 361 -26.07 -2.34 3.80
N CYS A 362 -24.73 -2.50 3.75
CA CYS A 362 -24.11 -3.78 3.36
C CYS A 362 -24.51 -4.91 4.31
N ALA A 363 -24.42 -4.69 5.63
CA ALA A 363 -24.76 -5.70 6.63
C ALA A 363 -26.24 -6.10 6.57
N LEU A 364 -27.16 -5.14 6.44
CA LEU A 364 -28.58 -5.40 6.26
C LEU A 364 -28.85 -6.19 4.98
N SER A 365 -28.21 -5.81 3.88
CA SER A 365 -28.37 -6.55 2.64
C SER A 365 -27.83 -7.97 2.74
N SER A 366 -26.68 -8.18 3.39
CA SER A 366 -26.16 -9.53 3.66
C SER A 366 -27.06 -10.35 4.58
N LEU A 367 -27.70 -9.72 5.57
CA LEU A 367 -28.70 -10.39 6.42
C LEU A 367 -29.95 -10.78 5.62
N VAL A 368 -30.41 -9.89 4.73
CA VAL A 368 -31.55 -10.17 3.85
C VAL A 368 -31.23 -11.32 2.90
N ASP A 369 -30.05 -11.29 2.27
CA ASP A 369 -29.61 -12.38 1.40
C ASP A 369 -29.48 -13.70 2.17
N TYR A 370 -28.97 -13.67 3.41
CA TYR A 370 -28.85 -14.87 4.23
C TYR A 370 -30.21 -15.51 4.59
N ILE A 371 -31.23 -14.69 4.89
CA ILE A 371 -32.55 -15.18 5.33
C ILE A 371 -33.44 -15.56 4.13
N TRP A 372 -33.51 -14.70 3.11
CA TRP A 372 -34.48 -14.85 2.01
C TRP A 372 -33.88 -15.40 0.72
N PHE A 373 -32.58 -15.24 0.48
CA PHE A 373 -31.92 -15.64 -0.77
C PHE A 373 -30.64 -16.46 -0.55
N PRO A 374 -30.65 -17.51 0.31
CA PRO A 374 -29.44 -18.23 0.69
C PRO A 374 -28.74 -18.91 -0.50
N SER A 375 -29.49 -19.29 -1.53
CA SER A 375 -28.96 -19.92 -2.75
C SER A 375 -28.56 -18.93 -3.84
N THR A 376 -29.04 -17.70 -3.78
CA THR A 376 -28.85 -16.67 -4.82
C THR A 376 -28.64 -15.29 -4.19
N PRO A 377 -27.60 -15.11 -3.34
CA PRO A 377 -27.36 -13.84 -2.69
C PRO A 377 -27.07 -12.76 -3.73
N HIS A 378 -27.63 -11.57 -3.53
CA HIS A 378 -27.43 -10.46 -4.44
C HIS A 378 -26.02 -9.90 -4.29
N TRP A 379 -25.48 -9.36 -5.39
CA TRP A 379 -24.20 -8.67 -5.35
C TRP A 379 -24.38 -7.25 -4.80
N THR A 380 -24.21 -7.12 -3.50
CA THR A 380 -24.48 -5.87 -2.76
C THR A 380 -23.25 -4.98 -2.67
N HIS A 381 -22.09 -5.62 -2.65
CA HIS A 381 -20.82 -4.94 -2.70
C HIS A 381 -19.74 -5.84 -3.30
N GLY A 382 -19.15 -5.38 -4.39
CA GLY A 382 -17.91 -5.96 -4.90
C GLY A 382 -16.73 -5.59 -4.05
N TRP A 383 -16.19 -6.55 -3.31
CA TRP A 383 -14.79 -6.53 -2.95
C TRP A 383 -14.07 -7.80 -3.36
#